data_AF-A0A077NYP0-F1
#
_entry.id   AF-A0A077NYP0-F1
#
_cell.length_a   1.000
_cell.length_b   1.000
_cell.length_c   1.000
_cell.angle_alpha   90.00
_cell.angle_beta   90.00
_cell.angle_gamma   90.00
#
_symmetry.space_group_name_H-M   'P 1'
#
loop_
_entity.id
_entity.type
_entity.pdbx_description
1 polymer ?
#
loop_
_entity_poly.entity_id
_entity_poly.type
_entity_poly.pdbx_seq_one_letter_code
_entity_poly.pdbx_strand_id
1 'polypeptide(L)'
;MENVDKPYFLAYVSSSFENIKSAVEHGLGVSLLPLRALTNDLYVLSSEHGVPSVPAIKLVLHIAAQGDLYEFFADYLRRSLSE
;
A
#
# COMPACT_ATOMS: atom_id res chain seq x y z
N MET A 1 8.83 -13.73 1.07
CA MET A 1 9.04 -15.02 1.78
C MET A 1 10.13 -15.82 1.09
N GLU A 2 10.14 -15.85 -0.24
CA GLU A 2 11.21 -16.40 -1.08
C GLU A 2 12.63 -15.86 -0.79
N ASN A 3 12.83 -14.53 -0.73
CA ASN A 3 14.13 -13.92 -0.38
C ASN A 3 14.57 -14.12 1.09
N VAL A 4 13.74 -14.77 1.91
CA VAL A 4 14.03 -15.12 3.31
C VAL A 4 13.81 -16.61 3.57
N ASP A 5 13.80 -17.44 2.52
CA ASP A 5 13.61 -18.90 2.54
C ASP A 5 12.43 -19.39 3.39
N LYS A 6 11.36 -18.60 3.44
CA LYS A 6 10.10 -19.01 4.07
C LYS A 6 9.14 -19.54 3.01
N PRO A 7 8.49 -20.69 3.24
CA PRO A 7 7.47 -21.21 2.32
C PRO A 7 6.26 -20.27 2.31
N TYR A 8 5.68 -20.08 1.12
CA TYR A 8 4.50 -19.24 0.94
C TYR A 8 3.63 -19.81 -0.18
N PHE A 9 2.38 -19.38 -0.21
CA PHE A 9 1.47 -19.63 -1.33
C PHE A 9 0.55 -18.43 -1.52
N LEU A 10 -0.04 -18.30 -2.71
CA LEU A 10 -0.98 -17.23 -3.01
C LEU A 10 -2.40 -17.67 -2.65
N ALA A 11 -2.89 -17.24 -1.48
CA ALA A 11 -4.24 -17.58 -1.01
C ALA A 11 -5.34 -16.81 -1.77
N TYR A 12 -5.05 -15.58 -2.23
CA TYR A 12 -5.98 -14.71 -2.94
C TYR A 12 -5.24 -13.69 -3.80
N VAL A 13 -5.76 -13.40 -4.99
CA VAL A 13 -5.20 -12.40 -5.92
C VAL A 13 -6.33 -11.54 -6.47
N SER A 14 -6.16 -10.22 -6.43
CA SER A 14 -7.09 -9.25 -7.00
C SER A 14 -6.37 -8.00 -7.47
N SER A 15 -6.96 -7.27 -8.40
CA SER A 15 -6.51 -5.93 -8.80
C SER A 15 -7.13 -4.80 -7.95
N SER A 16 -8.04 -5.13 -7.03
CA SER A 16 -8.68 -4.17 -6.14
C SER A 16 -8.01 -4.15 -4.77
N PHE A 17 -7.56 -2.97 -4.35
CA PHE A 17 -7.01 -2.75 -3.01
C PHE A 17 -8.01 -3.13 -1.91
N GLU A 18 -9.27 -2.69 -2.04
CA GLU A 18 -10.32 -2.97 -1.05
C GLU A 18 -10.61 -4.47 -0.91
N ASN A 19 -10.57 -5.22 -2.02
CA ASN A 19 -10.77 -6.67 -1.96
C ASN A 19 -9.61 -7.37 -1.23
N ILE A 20 -8.38 -6.94 -1.47
CA ILE A 20 -7.20 -7.47 -0.76
C ILE A 20 -7.29 -7.13 0.72
N LYS A 21 -7.62 -5.88 1.07
CA LYS A 21 -7.78 -5.43 2.46
C LYS A 21 -8.85 -6.26 3.18
N SER A 22 -10.03 -6.40 2.57
CA SER A 22 -11.13 -7.19 3.13
C SER A 22 -10.73 -8.65 3.34
N ALA A 23 -10.04 -9.28 2.37
CA ALA A 23 -9.57 -10.66 2.53
C ALA A 23 -8.64 -10.84 3.75
N VAL A 24 -7.74 -9.87 4.00
CA VAL A 24 -6.84 -9.91 5.17
C VAL A 24 -7.63 -9.68 6.47
N GLU A 25 -8.55 -8.72 6.49
CA GLU A 25 -9.41 -8.45 7.66
C GLU A 25 -10.26 -9.66 8.07
N HIS A 26 -10.61 -10.52 7.11
CA HIS A 26 -11.34 -11.76 7.36
C HIS A 26 -10.44 -13.00 7.53
N GLY A 27 -9.12 -12.81 7.68
CA GLY A 27 -8.19 -13.87 8.05
C GLY A 27 -7.73 -14.77 6.90
N LEU A 28 -7.92 -14.39 5.63
CA LEU A 28 -7.50 -15.20 4.49
C LEU A 28 -5.97 -15.25 4.31
N GLY A 29 -5.24 -14.33 4.95
CA GLY A 29 -3.78 -14.30 4.93
C GLY A 29 -3.19 -12.98 5.42
N VAL A 30 -1.94 -12.73 5.06
CA VAL A 30 -1.22 -11.47 5.33
C VAL A 30 -0.92 -10.76 4.02
N SER A 31 -0.90 -9.43 4.02
CA SER A 31 -0.63 -8.64 2.81
C SER A 31 0.15 -7.37 3.14
N LEU A 32 0.62 -6.71 2.07
CA LEU A 32 1.22 -5.39 2.15
C LEU A 32 0.11 -4.34 2.04
N LEU A 33 -0.11 -3.58 3.11
CA LEU A 33 -1.09 -2.51 3.17
C LEU A 33 -0.42 -1.19 3.56
N PRO A 34 -0.86 -0.03 3.02
CA PRO A 34 -0.46 1.26 3.55
C PRO A 34 -0.81 1.36 5.03
N LEU A 35 0.07 1.93 5.85
CA LEU A 35 -0.18 2.08 7.29
C LEU A 35 -1.49 2.80 7.61
N ARG A 36 -1.90 3.76 6.77
CA ARG A 36 -3.17 4.49 6.91
C ARG A 36 -4.41 3.62 6.71
N ALA A 37 -4.27 2.44 6.10
CA ALA A 37 -5.35 1.49 5.90
C ALA A 37 -5.46 0.48 7.04
N LEU A 38 -4.61 0.58 8.08
CA LEU A 38 -4.68 -0.27 9.25
C LEU A 38 -6.00 0.00 10.00
N THR A 39 -6.74 -1.06 10.27
CA THR A 39 -7.93 -1.07 11.13
C THR A 39 -7.61 -1.79 12.43
N ASN A 40 -8.52 -1.71 13.41
CA ASN A 40 -8.34 -2.39 14.70
C ASN A 40 -8.29 -3.93 14.55
N ASP A 41 -8.77 -4.45 13.42
CA ASP A 41 -8.79 -5.89 13.10
C ASP A 41 -7.47 -6.36 12.47
N LEU A 42 -6.53 -5.44 12.24
CA LEU A 42 -5.27 -5.71 11.58
C LEU A 42 -4.09 -5.48 12.53
N TYR A 43 -3.07 -6.30 12.37
CA TYR A 43 -1.83 -6.23 13.13
C TYR A 43 -0.62 -6.10 12.20
N VAL A 44 0.33 -5.23 12.54
CA VAL A 44 1.54 -5.01 11.75
C VAL A 44 2.59 -6.05 12.11
N LEU A 45 2.97 -6.86 11.13
CA LEU A 45 4.09 -7.79 11.27
C LEU A 45 5.43 -7.06 11.04
N SER A 46 6.31 -7.13 12.04
CA SER A 46 7.66 -6.58 12.03
C SER A 46 8.75 -7.67 11.91
N SER A 47 10.01 -7.27 11.90
CA SER A 47 11.16 -8.19 11.91
C SER A 47 11.16 -9.17 13.09
N GLU A 48 10.52 -8.83 14.23
CA GLU A 48 10.39 -9.75 15.37
C GLU A 48 9.53 -10.98 15.06
N HIS A 49 8.65 -10.86 14.06
CA HIS A 49 7.84 -11.97 13.52
C HIS A 49 8.57 -12.72 12.39
N GLY A 50 9.82 -12.36 12.13
CA GLY A 50 10.63 -12.90 11.03
C GLY A 50 10.06 -12.56 9.65
N VAL A 51 9.33 -11.46 9.50
CA VAL A 51 9.00 -10.90 8.18
C VAL A 51 10.03 -9.85 7.79
N PRO A 52 10.45 -9.78 6.51
CA PRO A 52 11.39 -8.77 6.06
C PRO A 52 10.76 -7.37 6.11
N SER A 53 11.60 -6.35 6.27
CA SER A 53 11.17 -4.97 6.04
C SER A 53 10.76 -4.77 4.58
N VAL A 54 9.78 -3.92 4.35
CA VAL A 54 9.18 -3.66 3.04
C VAL A 54 9.44 -2.19 2.69
N PRO A 55 9.89 -1.87 1.46
CA PRO A 55 10.08 -0.49 1.06
C PRO A 55 8.76 0.29 1.12
N ALA A 56 8.85 1.58 1.43
CA ALA A 56 7.69 2.45 1.43
C ALA A 56 7.06 2.53 0.02
N ILE A 57 5.73 2.50 -0.03
CA ILE A 57 4.98 2.70 -1.27
C ILE A 57 5.04 4.20 -1.61
N LYS A 58 5.52 4.51 -2.82
CA LYS A 58 5.54 5.87 -3.35
C LYS A 58 4.33 6.07 -4.27
N LEU A 59 3.39 6.92 -3.85
CA LEU A 59 2.33 7.40 -4.73
C LEU A 59 2.87 8.54 -5.59
N VAL A 60 2.62 8.50 -6.90
CA VAL A 60 3.13 9.49 -7.86
C VAL A 60 1.98 9.98 -8.72
N LEU A 61 1.89 11.31 -8.89
CA LEU A 61 1.04 11.94 -9.89
C LEU A 61 1.85 12.13 -11.16
N HIS A 62 1.37 11.57 -12.28
CA HIS A 62 1.98 11.76 -13.59
C HIS A 62 1.11 12.68 -14.43
N ILE A 63 1.69 13.76 -14.95
CA ILE A 63 1.02 14.72 -15.83
C ILE A 63 1.37 14.35 -17.27
N ALA A 64 0.42 13.78 -17.99
CA ALA A 64 0.63 13.28 -19.34
C ALA A 64 0.56 14.36 -20.44
N ALA A 65 0.02 15.55 -20.12
CA ALA A 65 -0.18 16.65 -21.05
C ALA A 65 0.30 17.96 -20.45
N GLN A 66 0.90 18.82 -21.28
CA GLN A 66 1.34 20.14 -20.85
C GLN A 66 0.19 21.15 -20.90
N GLY A 67 0.17 22.08 -19.94
CA GLY A 67 -0.78 23.19 -19.90
C GLY A 67 -0.94 23.76 -18.50
N ASP A 68 -1.22 25.06 -18.42
CA ASP A 68 -1.25 25.82 -17.17
C ASP A 68 -2.21 25.20 -16.14
N LEU A 69 -3.35 24.67 -16.57
CA LEU A 69 -4.33 24.03 -15.68
C LEU A 69 -3.76 22.85 -14.89
N TYR A 70 -2.93 22.01 -15.54
CA TYR A 70 -2.36 20.83 -14.89
C TYR A 70 -1.30 21.21 -13.87
N GLU A 71 -0.49 22.22 -14.16
CA GLU A 71 0.48 22.78 -13.21
C GLU A 71 -0.22 23.44 -12.02
N PHE A 72 -1.26 24.25 -12.26
CA PHE A 72 -2.06 24.85 -11.19
C PHE A 72 -2.70 23.78 -10.29
N PHE A 73 -3.24 22.70 -10.86
CA PHE A 73 -3.81 21.61 -10.07
C PHE A 73 -2.74 20.84 -9.27
N ALA A 74 -1.57 20.59 -9.87
CA ALA A 74 -0.46 19.96 -9.16
C ALA A 74 0.04 20.83 -7.98
N ASP A 75 0.14 22.14 -8.18
CA ASP A 75 0.49 23.09 -7.11
C ASP A 75 -0.56 23.13 -6.00
N TYR A 76 -1.84 23.10 -6.36
CA TYR A 76 -2.94 23.00 -5.40
C TYR A 76 -2.83 21.74 -4.53
N LEU A 77 -2.57 20.57 -5.15
CA LEU A 77 -2.38 19.31 -4.42
C LEU A 77 -1.15 19.37 -3.49
N ARG A 78 -0.02 19.92 -3.97
CA ARG A 78 1.19 20.06 -3.15
C ARG A 78 0.94 20.88 -1.88
N ARG A 79 0.21 22.00 -2.01
CA ARG A 79 -0.15 22.85 -0.87
C ARG A 79 -1.10 22.13 0.08
N SER A 80 -2.14 21.48 -0.44
CA SER A 80 -3.16 20.78 0.35
C SER A 80 -2.63 19.57 1.11
N LEU A 81 -1.51 18.97 0.67
CA LEU A 81 -0.87 17.83 1.33
C LEU A 81 0.21 18.22 2.34
N SER A 82 0.54 19.53 2.45
CA SER A 82 1.56 20.06 3.36
C SER A 82 0.98 20.64 4.66
N GLU A 83 -0.35 20.73 4.74
CA GLU A 83 -1.14 21.10 5.93
C GLU A 83 -1.61 19.85 6.68
#